data_AF-A0A6V7IM46-F1
#
_entry.id   AF-A0A6V7IM46-F1
#
_cell.length_a   1.000
_cell.length_b   1.000
_cell.length_c   1.000
_cell.angle_alpha   90.00
_cell.angle_beta   90.00
_cell.angle_gamma   90.00
#
_symmetry.space_group_name_H-M   'P 1'
#
loop_
_entity.id
_entity.type
_entity.pdbx_description
1 polymer ?
#
loop_
_entity_poly.entity_id
_entity_poly.type
_entity_poly.pdbx_seq_one_letter_code
_entity_poly.pdbx_strand_id
1 'polypeptide(L)'
;DKLLRGIEEDVGVEEAPTNTDQMLRHIHLEELKRICGRHHSPILDTEGRKKLVERFCNLYEAGSKLCPPEERLPTDFAPFDSYILIASHLLLQLWYETNEAHHLYKTMMILERGLATSPANFHLKIMLVRAYLEAGLIGAADQAYTLLDVKQIQLDSLGYLHVPLLAAMGDLSGAASNLDQAVKFFMANYKHSGDRLTFAYKYGSFVKIQEFVEFRERLESSIHFATSTVDKMLLELSWSENYKSLTGTLAALRVQPHEDSI
;
A
#
# COMPACT_ATOMS: atom_id res chain seq x y z
N ASP A 1 -7.83 -31.41 -4.59
CA ASP A 1 -9.26 -31.37 -5.00
C ASP A 1 -10.21 -31.89 -3.93
N LYS A 2 -10.09 -33.15 -3.47
CA LYS A 2 -11.01 -33.70 -2.45
C LYS A 2 -11.07 -32.91 -1.14
N LEU A 3 -9.91 -32.42 -0.66
CA LEU A 3 -9.84 -31.62 0.57
C LEU A 3 -10.63 -30.30 0.45
N LEU A 4 -10.41 -29.53 -0.63
CA LEU A 4 -11.10 -28.26 -0.84
C LEU A 4 -12.62 -28.44 -0.99
N ARG A 5 -13.05 -29.51 -1.68
CA ARG A 5 -14.48 -29.83 -1.79
C ARG A 5 -15.09 -30.19 -0.44
N GLY A 6 -14.39 -30.98 0.37
CA GLY A 6 -14.85 -31.28 1.73
C GLY A 6 -14.94 -30.05 2.63
N ILE A 7 -14.02 -29.09 2.49
CA ILE A 7 -14.08 -27.82 3.22
C ILE A 7 -15.25 -26.96 2.69
N GLU A 8 -15.46 -26.92 1.38
CA GLU A 8 -16.57 -26.17 0.76
C GLU A 8 -17.94 -26.71 1.20
N GLU A 9 -18.09 -28.03 1.28
CA GLU A 9 -19.26 -28.70 1.84
C GLU A 9 -19.47 -28.36 3.33
N ASP A 10 -18.39 -28.29 4.12
CA ASP A 10 -18.45 -27.93 5.55
C ASP A 10 -18.79 -26.45 5.79
N VAL A 11 -18.27 -25.54 4.96
CA VAL A 11 -18.59 -24.10 5.04
C VAL A 11 -20.04 -23.82 4.66
N GLY A 12 -20.57 -24.52 3.64
CA GLY A 12 -22.01 -24.57 3.34
C GLY A 12 -22.65 -23.23 2.96
N VAL A 13 -21.93 -22.36 2.22
CA VAL A 13 -22.47 -21.08 1.72
C VAL A 13 -22.85 -21.22 0.25
N GLU A 14 -24.15 -21.41 -0.01
CA GLU A 14 -24.71 -21.45 -1.36
C GLU A 14 -24.96 -20.03 -1.90
N GLU A 15 -25.91 -19.30 -1.30
CA GLU A 15 -26.29 -17.94 -1.73
C GLU A 15 -25.65 -16.84 -0.88
N ALA A 16 -25.83 -16.89 0.45
CA ALA A 16 -25.31 -15.90 1.39
C ALA A 16 -25.00 -16.54 2.75
N PRO A 17 -24.03 -16.01 3.51
CA PRO A 17 -23.77 -16.47 4.87
C PRO A 17 -24.95 -16.15 5.79
N THR A 18 -25.24 -17.06 6.72
CA THR A 18 -26.34 -16.89 7.70
C THR A 18 -25.89 -16.21 8.98
N ASN A 19 -24.61 -16.35 9.34
CA ASN A 19 -24.03 -15.78 10.55
C ASN A 19 -22.57 -15.34 10.29
N THR A 20 -22.01 -14.58 11.23
CA THR A 20 -20.66 -14.01 11.11
C THR A 20 -19.57 -15.08 11.07
N ASP A 21 -19.70 -16.18 11.81
CA ASP A 21 -18.70 -17.27 11.81
C ASP A 21 -18.64 -17.96 10.45
N GLN A 22 -19.80 -18.31 9.88
CA GLN A 22 -19.92 -18.89 8.55
C GLN A 22 -19.37 -17.93 7.47
N MET A 23 -19.65 -16.63 7.60
CA MET A 23 -19.09 -15.62 6.70
C MET A 23 -17.56 -15.61 6.74
N LEU A 24 -16.95 -15.59 7.93
CA LEU A 24 -15.51 -15.59 8.09
C LEU A 24 -14.88 -16.88 7.56
N ARG A 25 -15.49 -18.05 7.81
CA ARG A 25 -15.04 -19.33 7.22
C ARG A 25 -15.08 -19.30 5.70
N HIS A 26 -16.14 -18.72 5.12
CA HIS A 26 -16.25 -18.58 3.68
C HIS A 26 -15.21 -17.62 3.10
N ILE A 27 -14.94 -16.48 3.75
CA ILE A 27 -13.87 -15.56 3.34
C ILE A 27 -12.53 -16.30 3.30
N HIS A 28 -12.16 -17.01 4.36
CA HIS A 28 -10.90 -17.76 4.39
C HIS A 28 -10.84 -18.87 3.34
N LEU A 29 -11.96 -19.54 3.04
CA LEU A 29 -12.05 -20.50 1.95
C LEU A 29 -11.77 -19.84 0.60
N GLU A 30 -12.32 -18.66 0.34
CA GLU A 30 -12.13 -17.91 -0.90
C GLU A 30 -10.70 -17.36 -1.04
N GLU A 31 -10.08 -16.95 0.07
CA GLU A 31 -8.65 -16.61 0.12
C GLU A 31 -7.78 -17.84 -0.20
N LEU A 32 -8.10 -18.99 0.38
CA LEU A 32 -7.41 -20.25 0.10
C LEU A 32 -7.58 -20.68 -1.37
N LYS A 33 -8.79 -20.56 -1.93
CA LYS A 33 -9.06 -20.81 -3.36
C LYS A 33 -8.23 -19.88 -4.24
N ARG A 34 -8.10 -18.60 -3.88
CA ARG A 34 -7.23 -17.64 -4.59
C ARG A 34 -5.77 -18.09 -4.57
N ILE A 35 -5.23 -18.44 -3.41
CA ILE A 35 -3.84 -18.92 -3.24
C ILE A 35 -3.60 -20.21 -4.04
N CYS A 36 -4.56 -21.13 -4.05
CA CYS A 36 -4.50 -22.36 -4.84
C CYS A 36 -4.72 -22.16 -6.35
N GLY A 37 -4.79 -20.92 -6.84
CA GLY A 37 -4.92 -20.63 -8.27
C GLY A 37 -6.32 -20.83 -8.85
N ARG A 38 -7.35 -21.11 -8.03
CA ARG A 38 -8.70 -21.44 -8.53
C ARG A 38 -9.43 -20.26 -9.17
N HIS A 39 -9.07 -19.03 -8.80
CA HIS A 39 -9.64 -17.82 -9.39
C HIS A 39 -8.84 -17.30 -10.58
N HIS A 40 -7.87 -18.07 -11.09
CA HIS A 40 -7.01 -17.68 -12.22
C HIS A 40 -7.28 -18.55 -13.45
N SER A 41 -6.90 -18.05 -14.62
CA SER A 41 -6.89 -18.83 -15.86
C SER A 41 -5.89 -20.00 -15.75
N PRO A 42 -6.17 -21.20 -16.30
CA PRO A 42 -7.33 -21.56 -17.13
C PRO A 42 -8.53 -22.12 -16.34
N ILE A 43 -8.45 -22.22 -15.01
CA ILE A 43 -9.49 -22.85 -14.18
C ILE A 43 -10.76 -22.01 -14.21
N LEU A 44 -10.61 -20.70 -14.10
CA LEU A 44 -11.70 -19.74 -14.21
C LEU A 44 -11.42 -18.78 -15.35
N ASP A 45 -12.33 -18.73 -16.31
CA ASP A 45 -12.25 -17.84 -17.46
C ASP A 45 -12.55 -16.39 -17.07
N THR A 46 -12.41 -15.47 -18.03
CA THR A 46 -12.65 -14.04 -17.80
C THR A 46 -14.10 -13.76 -17.38
N GLU A 47 -15.07 -14.42 -17.99
CA GLU A 47 -16.48 -14.26 -17.63
C GLU A 47 -16.80 -14.84 -16.25
N GLY A 48 -16.24 -16.00 -15.91
CA GLY A 48 -16.33 -16.59 -14.58
C GLY A 48 -15.75 -15.68 -13.49
N ARG A 49 -14.61 -15.02 -13.76
CA ARG A 49 -14.02 -14.04 -12.84
C ARG A 49 -14.89 -12.81 -12.65
N LYS A 50 -15.53 -12.30 -13.73
CA LYS A 50 -16.49 -11.18 -13.65
C LYS A 50 -17.69 -11.54 -12.77
N LYS A 51 -18.27 -12.73 -12.97
CA LYS A 51 -19.37 -13.25 -12.13
C LYS A 51 -18.94 -13.43 -10.67
N LEU A 52 -17.71 -13.90 -10.44
CA LEU A 52 -17.18 -14.06 -9.09
C LEU A 52 -17.02 -12.71 -8.37
N VAL A 53 -16.57 -11.66 -9.07
CA VAL A 53 -16.54 -10.29 -8.54
C VAL A 53 -17.94 -9.82 -8.16
N GLU A 54 -18.94 -10.05 -9.00
CA GLU A 54 -20.34 -9.69 -8.68
C GLU A 54 -20.85 -10.47 -7.47
N ARG A 55 -20.51 -11.76 -7.36
CA ARG A 55 -20.82 -12.57 -6.18
C ARG A 55 -20.19 -11.99 -4.92
N PHE A 56 -18.92 -11.59 -4.95
CA PHE A 56 -18.27 -10.96 -3.80
C PHE A 56 -18.89 -9.62 -3.42
N CYS A 57 -19.30 -8.80 -4.38
CA CYS A 57 -20.05 -7.58 -4.09
C CYS A 57 -21.39 -7.89 -3.39
N ASN A 58 -22.12 -8.91 -3.85
CA ASN A 58 -23.38 -9.31 -3.22
C ASN A 58 -23.15 -9.87 -1.80
N LEU A 59 -22.09 -10.65 -1.60
CA LEU A 59 -21.71 -11.18 -0.29
C LEU A 59 -21.25 -10.07 0.67
N TYR A 60 -20.60 -9.02 0.16
CA TYR A 60 -20.29 -7.82 0.92
C TYR A 60 -21.57 -7.14 1.43
N GLU A 61 -22.60 -6.98 0.58
CA GLU A 61 -23.91 -6.45 1.03
C GLU A 61 -24.55 -7.32 2.11
N ALA A 62 -24.50 -8.64 1.94
CA ALA A 62 -25.05 -9.56 2.92
C ALA A 62 -24.28 -9.46 4.25
N GLY A 63 -22.95 -9.40 4.19
CA GLY A 63 -22.09 -9.21 5.36
C GLY A 63 -22.35 -7.89 6.08
N SER A 64 -22.59 -6.81 5.35
CA SER A 64 -22.94 -5.52 5.93
C SER A 64 -24.26 -5.55 6.72
N LYS A 65 -25.19 -6.45 6.38
CA LYS A 65 -26.44 -6.65 7.13
C LYS A 65 -26.22 -7.51 8.38
N LEU A 66 -25.28 -8.45 8.34
CA LEU A 66 -24.92 -9.31 9.47
C LEU A 66 -24.10 -8.59 10.55
N CYS A 67 -23.32 -7.59 10.14
CA CYS A 67 -22.46 -6.81 11.04
C CYS A 67 -22.70 -5.31 10.83
N PRO A 68 -23.83 -4.77 11.34
CA PRO A 68 -24.22 -3.39 11.08
C PRO A 68 -23.23 -2.39 11.71
N PRO A 69 -23.16 -1.15 11.21
CA PRO A 69 -22.21 -0.16 11.69
C PRO A 69 -22.34 0.18 13.18
N GLU A 70 -23.55 0.09 13.75
CA GLU A 70 -23.81 0.40 15.15
C GLU A 70 -23.15 -0.59 16.13
N GLU A 71 -22.89 -1.82 15.66
CA GLU A 71 -22.24 -2.88 16.44
C GLU A 71 -20.71 -2.87 16.30
N ARG A 72 -20.17 -1.96 15.48
CA ARG A 72 -18.73 -1.88 15.20
C ARG A 72 -18.14 -0.57 15.70
N LEU A 73 -16.92 -0.62 16.21
CA LEU A 73 -16.17 0.60 16.46
C LEU A 73 -15.72 1.18 15.11
N PRO A 74 -15.70 2.52 14.96
CA PRO A 74 -15.21 3.16 13.73
C PRO A 74 -13.74 2.81 13.39
N THR A 75 -12.98 2.38 14.39
CA THR A 75 -11.57 1.95 14.27
C THR A 75 -11.42 0.50 13.85
N ASP A 76 -12.48 -0.31 13.95
CA ASP A 76 -12.44 -1.73 13.64
C ASP A 76 -12.67 -1.97 12.15
N PHE A 77 -11.97 -2.95 11.61
CA PHE A 77 -12.23 -3.40 10.23
C PHE A 77 -13.55 -4.15 10.20
N ALA A 78 -14.33 -3.96 9.14
CA ALA A 78 -15.51 -4.77 9.00
C ALA A 78 -15.08 -6.19 8.57
N PRO A 79 -15.63 -7.25 9.17
CA PRO A 79 -15.22 -8.62 8.87
C PRO A 79 -15.48 -9.01 7.41
N PHE A 80 -16.40 -8.32 6.73
CA PHE A 80 -16.76 -8.55 5.34
C PHE A 80 -15.91 -7.73 4.34
N ASP A 81 -15.03 -6.83 4.78
CA ASP A 81 -14.18 -6.01 3.91
C ASP A 81 -13.31 -6.88 2.97
N SER A 82 -12.92 -8.07 3.43
CA SER A 82 -12.12 -9.01 2.63
C SER A 82 -12.78 -9.40 1.31
N TYR A 83 -14.11 -9.43 1.22
CA TYR A 83 -14.78 -9.69 -0.06
C TYR A 83 -14.45 -8.61 -1.11
N ILE A 84 -14.44 -7.34 -0.70
CA ILE A 84 -14.09 -6.22 -1.58
C ILE A 84 -12.61 -6.26 -1.91
N LEU A 85 -11.74 -6.61 -0.96
CA LEU A 85 -10.31 -6.78 -1.24
C LEU A 85 -10.08 -7.87 -2.29
N ILE A 86 -10.64 -9.07 -2.12
CA ILE A 86 -10.49 -10.17 -3.09
C ILE A 86 -11.07 -9.78 -4.46
N ALA A 87 -12.24 -9.14 -4.49
CA ALA A 87 -12.86 -8.63 -5.71
C ALA A 87 -11.98 -7.59 -6.42
N SER A 88 -11.39 -6.65 -5.68
CA SER A 88 -10.48 -5.62 -6.22
C SER A 88 -9.24 -6.26 -6.85
N HIS A 89 -8.67 -7.30 -6.21
CA HIS A 89 -7.54 -8.05 -6.77
C HIS A 89 -7.91 -8.81 -8.04
N LEU A 90 -9.15 -9.30 -8.18
CA LEU A 90 -9.61 -9.94 -9.42
C LEU A 90 -9.80 -8.90 -10.53
N LEU A 91 -10.40 -7.75 -10.24
CA LEU A 91 -10.60 -6.69 -11.21
C LEU A 91 -9.28 -6.09 -11.70
N LEU A 92 -8.31 -5.84 -10.82
CA LEU A 92 -6.99 -5.39 -11.23
C LEU A 92 -6.27 -6.42 -12.10
N GLN A 93 -6.40 -7.71 -11.78
CA GLN A 93 -5.85 -8.76 -12.64
C GLN A 93 -6.52 -8.76 -14.03
N LEU A 94 -7.84 -8.63 -14.09
CA LEU A 94 -8.57 -8.49 -15.35
C LEU A 94 -8.12 -7.24 -16.13
N TRP A 95 -7.89 -6.12 -15.46
CA TRP A 95 -7.31 -4.92 -16.07
C TRP A 95 -5.95 -5.21 -16.72
N TYR A 96 -5.01 -5.84 -16.01
CA TYR A 96 -3.69 -6.14 -16.58
C TYR A 96 -3.75 -7.17 -17.74
N GLU A 97 -4.73 -8.07 -17.74
CA GLU A 97 -4.87 -9.09 -18.78
C GLU A 97 -5.62 -8.60 -20.02
N THR A 98 -6.67 -7.77 -19.86
CA THR A 98 -7.53 -7.33 -20.97
C THR A 98 -7.27 -5.90 -21.41
N ASN A 99 -6.61 -5.10 -20.56
CA ASN A 99 -6.40 -3.65 -20.74
C ASN A 99 -7.72 -2.87 -20.92
N GLU A 100 -8.84 -3.40 -20.41
CA GLU A 100 -10.15 -2.75 -20.48
C GLU A 100 -10.39 -1.87 -19.24
N ALA A 101 -10.44 -0.55 -19.44
CA ALA A 101 -10.47 0.44 -18.37
C ALA A 101 -11.67 0.31 -17.40
N HIS A 102 -12.77 -0.30 -17.85
CA HIS A 102 -13.95 -0.51 -17.00
C HIS A 102 -13.64 -1.36 -15.75
N HIS A 103 -12.67 -2.28 -15.82
CA HIS A 103 -12.23 -3.04 -14.65
C HIS A 103 -11.56 -2.16 -13.61
N LEU A 104 -10.73 -1.21 -14.05
CA LEU A 104 -10.06 -0.25 -13.18
C LEU A 104 -11.06 0.72 -12.56
N TYR A 105 -12.03 1.23 -13.33
CA TYR A 105 -13.12 2.05 -12.79
C TYR A 105 -13.97 1.30 -11.76
N LYS A 106 -14.34 0.04 -12.04
CA LYS A 106 -15.08 -0.80 -11.09
C LYS A 106 -14.26 -1.06 -9.83
N THR A 107 -12.94 -1.23 -9.94
CA THR A 107 -12.03 -1.39 -8.80
C THR A 107 -12.09 -0.18 -7.89
N MET A 108 -11.90 1.03 -8.43
CA MET A 108 -11.96 2.26 -7.64
C MET A 108 -13.34 2.44 -6.98
N MET A 109 -14.42 2.19 -7.72
CA MET A 109 -15.79 2.28 -7.20
C MET A 109 -16.03 1.38 -5.99
N ILE A 110 -15.66 0.10 -6.07
CA ILE A 110 -15.89 -0.84 -4.96
C ILE A 110 -14.99 -0.55 -3.75
N LEU A 111 -13.76 -0.08 -3.98
CA LEU A 111 -12.83 0.27 -2.92
C LEU A 111 -13.26 1.54 -2.18
N GLU A 112 -13.69 2.59 -2.91
CA GLU A 112 -14.25 3.81 -2.32
C GLU A 112 -15.48 3.50 -1.46
N ARG A 113 -16.35 2.63 -1.96
CA ARG A 113 -17.51 2.16 -1.20
C ARG A 113 -17.12 1.41 0.07
N GLY A 114 -16.12 0.53 -0.04
CA GLY A 114 -15.55 -0.18 1.12
C GLY A 114 -15.00 0.80 2.15
N LEU A 115 -14.20 1.78 1.70
CA LEU A 115 -13.57 2.77 2.57
C LEU A 115 -14.60 3.66 3.28
N ALA A 116 -15.69 4.03 2.59
CA ALA A 116 -16.80 4.77 3.21
C ALA A 116 -17.49 3.98 4.34
N THR A 117 -17.46 2.64 4.27
CA THR A 117 -18.04 1.75 5.29
C THR A 117 -17.04 1.43 6.42
N SER A 118 -15.75 1.40 6.09
CA SER A 118 -14.64 0.96 6.95
C SER A 118 -13.44 1.92 6.83
N PRO A 119 -13.54 3.17 7.33
CA PRO A 119 -12.55 4.23 7.10
C PRO A 119 -11.19 3.96 7.76
N ALA A 120 -11.13 3.07 8.77
CA ALA A 120 -9.88 2.67 9.41
C ALA A 120 -9.09 1.63 8.61
N ASN A 121 -9.70 0.96 7.63
CA ASN A 121 -9.08 -0.16 6.93
C ASN A 121 -7.95 0.29 6.00
N PHE A 122 -6.70 0.06 6.43
CA PHE A 122 -5.52 0.46 5.68
C PHE A 122 -5.30 -0.38 4.40
N HIS A 123 -5.82 -1.61 4.34
CA HIS A 123 -5.71 -2.42 3.12
C HIS A 123 -6.49 -1.79 1.97
N LEU A 124 -7.70 -1.28 2.25
CA LEU A 124 -8.51 -0.55 1.26
C LEU A 124 -7.81 0.73 0.81
N LYS A 125 -7.23 1.49 1.74
CA LYS A 125 -6.46 2.71 1.42
C LYS A 125 -5.25 2.43 0.52
N ILE A 126 -4.44 1.41 0.85
CA ILE A 126 -3.29 1.01 0.03
C ILE A 126 -3.74 0.57 -1.37
N MET A 127 -4.83 -0.19 -1.46
CA MET A 127 -5.39 -0.62 -2.75
C MET A 127 -5.94 0.55 -3.57
N LEU A 128 -6.54 1.56 -2.92
CA LEU A 128 -6.97 2.80 -3.60
C LEU A 128 -5.80 3.59 -4.13
N VAL A 129 -4.74 3.78 -3.33
CA VAL A 129 -3.50 4.44 -3.79
C VAL A 129 -3.03 3.75 -5.08
N ARG A 130 -2.90 2.42 -5.07
CA ARG A 130 -2.49 1.67 -6.26
C ARG A 130 -3.45 1.87 -7.44
N ALA A 131 -4.76 1.72 -7.24
CA ALA A 131 -5.74 1.85 -8.31
C ALA A 131 -5.77 3.26 -8.92
N TYR A 132 -5.60 4.31 -8.09
CA TYR A 132 -5.54 5.69 -8.56
C TYR A 132 -4.25 5.98 -9.34
N LEU A 133 -3.10 5.50 -8.87
CA LEU A 133 -1.83 5.65 -9.58
C LEU A 133 -1.87 4.95 -10.95
N GLU A 134 -2.42 3.73 -11.01
CA GLU A 134 -2.62 2.98 -12.26
C GLU A 134 -3.57 3.72 -13.23
N ALA A 135 -4.55 4.47 -12.70
CA ALA A 135 -5.44 5.30 -13.49
C ALA A 135 -4.83 6.67 -13.87
N GLY A 136 -3.63 7.00 -13.38
CA GLY A 136 -3.00 8.32 -13.54
C GLY A 136 -3.65 9.44 -12.71
N LEU A 137 -4.45 9.10 -11.70
CA LEU A 137 -5.20 10.03 -10.86
C LEU A 137 -4.38 10.44 -9.62
N ILE A 138 -3.30 11.21 -9.84
CA ILE A 138 -2.32 11.51 -8.78
C ILE A 138 -2.91 12.25 -7.57
N GLY A 139 -3.79 13.24 -7.78
CA GLY A 139 -4.41 13.96 -6.67
C GLY A 139 -5.31 13.07 -5.79
N ALA A 140 -5.98 12.08 -6.38
CA ALA A 140 -6.78 11.12 -5.62
C ALA A 140 -5.88 10.11 -4.89
N ALA A 141 -4.78 9.69 -5.51
CA ALA A 141 -3.77 8.85 -4.87
C ALA A 141 -3.13 9.54 -3.66
N ASP A 142 -2.79 10.82 -3.75
CA ASP A 142 -2.22 11.60 -2.65
C ASP A 142 -3.19 11.76 -1.47
N GLN A 143 -4.48 11.99 -1.76
CA GLN A 143 -5.51 12.00 -0.73
C GLN A 143 -5.63 10.65 -0.03
N ALA A 144 -5.69 9.55 -0.78
CA ALA A 144 -5.75 8.19 -0.22
C ALA A 144 -4.49 7.84 0.60
N TYR A 145 -3.31 8.28 0.15
CA TYR A 145 -2.05 8.09 0.86
C TYR A 145 -1.99 8.92 2.15
N THR A 146 -2.47 10.16 2.12
CA THR A 146 -2.58 11.03 3.31
C THR A 146 -3.48 10.38 4.38
N LEU A 147 -4.56 9.70 3.99
CA LEU A 147 -5.43 8.96 4.91
C LEU A 147 -4.75 7.78 5.63
N LEU A 148 -3.61 7.29 5.14
CA LEU A 148 -2.81 6.26 5.83
C LEU A 148 -2.04 6.83 7.03
N ASP A 149 -1.86 8.16 7.10
CA ASP A 149 -1.13 8.85 8.16
C ASP A 149 0.30 8.28 8.36
N VAL A 150 1.00 8.06 7.25
CA VAL A 150 2.33 7.43 7.21
C VAL A 150 3.37 8.27 7.99
N LYS A 151 3.96 7.68 9.03
CA LYS A 151 4.90 8.36 9.93
C LYS A 151 6.15 7.54 10.22
N GLN A 152 7.25 8.24 10.53
CA GLN A 152 8.51 7.65 11.02
C GLN A 152 8.99 6.51 10.12
N ILE A 153 9.21 5.31 10.67
CA ILE A 153 9.70 4.13 9.93
C ILE A 153 8.79 3.75 8.75
N GLN A 154 7.51 4.14 8.79
CA GLN A 154 6.61 3.89 7.67
C GLN A 154 6.94 4.74 6.44
N LEU A 155 7.65 5.85 6.60
CA LEU A 155 8.14 6.64 5.46
C LEU A 155 9.14 5.83 4.63
N ASP A 156 9.89 4.92 5.25
CA ASP A 156 10.75 3.98 4.54
C ASP A 156 9.96 2.78 3.98
N SER A 157 9.11 2.17 4.80
CA SER A 157 8.45 0.92 4.44
C SER A 157 7.20 1.04 3.56
N LEU A 158 6.56 2.21 3.51
CA LEU A 158 5.36 2.48 2.70
C LEU A 158 5.52 3.69 1.78
N GLY A 159 6.53 4.55 1.99
CA GLY A 159 6.75 5.76 1.18
C GLY A 159 6.93 5.47 -0.31
N TYR A 160 7.55 4.33 -0.64
CA TYR A 160 7.76 3.92 -2.03
C TYR A 160 6.45 3.72 -2.82
N LEU A 161 5.31 3.53 -2.15
CA LEU A 161 4.01 3.33 -2.82
C LEU A 161 3.52 4.57 -3.56
N HIS A 162 4.00 5.76 -3.17
CA HIS A 162 3.45 7.03 -3.60
C HIS A 162 4.53 7.99 -4.11
N VAL A 163 5.56 8.21 -3.29
CA VAL A 163 6.55 9.29 -3.48
C VAL A 163 7.28 9.22 -4.84
N PRO A 164 7.78 8.05 -5.30
CA PRO A 164 8.53 7.98 -6.57
C PRO A 164 7.71 8.35 -7.82
N LEU A 165 6.39 8.30 -7.74
CA LEU A 165 5.51 8.51 -8.90
C LEU A 165 4.99 9.95 -9.00
N LEU A 166 5.09 10.75 -7.93
CA LEU A 166 4.55 12.12 -7.88
C LEU A 166 5.13 13.01 -8.98
N ALA A 167 6.47 13.12 -9.03
CA ALA A 167 7.15 13.99 -9.98
C ALA A 167 6.94 13.52 -11.42
N ALA A 168 7.03 12.20 -11.67
CA ALA A 168 6.83 11.60 -12.98
C ALA A 168 5.41 11.83 -13.54
N MET A 169 4.41 11.92 -12.66
CA MET A 169 3.02 12.21 -13.03
C MET A 169 2.66 13.70 -12.98
N GLY A 170 3.65 14.57 -12.77
CA GLY A 170 3.51 16.03 -12.88
C GLY A 170 3.21 16.77 -11.58
N ASP A 171 3.09 16.09 -10.44
CA ASP A 171 2.95 16.74 -9.13
C ASP A 171 4.31 17.06 -8.50
N LEU A 172 4.96 18.09 -9.04
CA LEU A 172 6.29 18.51 -8.58
C LEU A 172 6.27 19.09 -7.16
N SER A 173 5.21 19.81 -6.79
CA SER A 173 5.09 20.42 -5.47
C SER A 173 4.85 19.36 -4.38
N GLY A 174 3.94 18.42 -4.64
CA GLY A 174 3.70 17.28 -3.76
C GLY A 174 4.94 16.40 -3.63
N ALA A 175 5.64 16.14 -4.75
CA ALA A 175 6.91 15.41 -4.74
C ALA A 175 7.94 16.07 -3.82
N ALA A 176 8.17 17.38 -3.94
CA ALA A 176 9.15 18.08 -3.12
C ALA A 176 8.84 18.01 -1.62
N SER A 177 7.56 18.19 -1.25
CA SER A 177 7.15 18.11 0.15
C SER A 177 7.35 16.71 0.73
N ASN A 178 6.93 15.67 0.01
CA ASN A 178 7.04 14.29 0.44
C ASN A 178 8.49 13.80 0.49
N LEU A 179 9.30 14.13 -0.52
CA LEU A 179 10.74 13.80 -0.56
C LEU A 179 11.49 14.49 0.57
N ASP A 180 11.16 15.74 0.88
CA ASP A 180 11.76 16.45 2.01
C ASP A 180 11.42 15.81 3.36
N GLN A 181 10.17 15.35 3.54
CA GLN A 181 9.77 14.60 4.73
C GLN A 181 10.52 13.27 4.85
N ALA A 182 10.66 12.51 3.76
CA ALA A 182 11.41 11.26 3.74
C ALA A 182 12.89 11.47 4.10
N VAL A 183 13.58 12.40 3.43
CA VAL A 183 15.00 12.71 3.69
C VAL A 183 15.20 13.22 5.12
N LYS A 184 14.30 14.07 5.64
CA LYS A 184 14.35 14.52 7.04
C LYS A 184 14.26 13.36 8.02
N PHE A 185 13.42 12.36 7.76
CA PHE A 185 13.33 11.16 8.59
C PHE A 185 14.65 10.38 8.61
N PHE A 186 15.26 10.11 7.45
CA PHE A 186 16.52 9.38 7.37
C PHE A 186 17.67 10.12 8.08
N MET A 187 17.80 11.44 7.85
CA MET A 187 18.81 12.27 8.51
C MET A 187 18.62 12.34 10.03
N ALA A 188 17.37 12.45 10.49
CA ALA A 188 17.07 12.42 11.91
C ALA A 188 17.41 11.05 12.53
N ASN A 189 17.09 9.95 11.84
CA ASN A 189 17.41 8.61 12.30
C ASN A 189 18.92 8.38 12.42
N TYR A 190 19.69 8.82 11.40
CA TYR A 190 21.14 8.80 11.41
C TYR A 190 21.69 9.51 12.66
N LYS A 191 21.22 10.73 12.94
CA LYS A 191 21.63 11.50 14.12
C LYS A 191 21.27 10.81 15.44
N HIS A 192 20.07 10.26 15.56
CA HIS A 192 19.59 9.62 16.78
C HIS A 192 20.17 8.21 17.01
N SER A 193 20.74 7.57 15.98
CA SER A 193 21.31 6.23 16.08
C SER A 193 22.44 6.14 17.11
N GLY A 194 23.32 7.17 17.18
CA GLY A 194 24.41 7.24 18.14
C GLY A 194 23.94 7.34 19.59
N ASP A 195 22.86 8.09 19.85
CA ASP A 195 22.26 8.21 21.18
C ASP A 195 21.70 6.87 21.66
N ARG A 196 21.05 6.11 20.76
CA ARG A 196 20.51 4.77 21.08
C ARG A 196 21.60 3.80 21.50
N LEU A 197 22.73 3.80 20.79
CA LEU A 197 23.89 2.99 21.16
C LEU A 197 24.47 3.43 22.51
N THR A 198 24.62 4.74 22.72
CA THR A 198 25.10 5.30 23.99
C THR A 198 24.20 4.88 25.17
N PHE A 199 22.88 4.96 25.01
CA PHE A 199 21.93 4.52 26.02
C PHE A 199 21.95 3.02 26.24
N ALA A 200 22.11 2.21 25.20
CA ALA A 200 22.24 0.76 25.33
C ALA A 200 23.44 0.38 26.22
N TYR A 201 24.59 1.03 26.02
CA TYR A 201 25.76 0.86 26.91
C TYR A 201 25.48 1.38 28.33
N LYS A 202 24.93 2.59 28.46
CA LYS A 202 24.69 3.25 29.76
C LYS A 202 23.73 2.47 30.65
N TYR A 203 22.67 1.90 30.08
CA TYR A 203 21.61 1.19 30.82
C TYR A 203 21.75 -0.34 30.76
N GLY A 204 22.89 -0.86 30.28
CA GLY A 204 23.20 -2.29 30.31
C GLY A 204 22.40 -3.16 29.33
N SER A 205 21.81 -2.59 28.29
CA SER A 205 21.04 -3.31 27.26
C SER A 205 21.95 -3.85 26.13
N PHE A 206 23.01 -4.57 26.49
CA PHE A 206 24.06 -4.98 25.54
C PHE A 206 23.57 -5.88 24.40
N VAL A 207 22.58 -6.73 24.67
CA VAL A 207 21.99 -7.63 23.66
C VAL A 207 21.34 -6.82 22.52
N LYS A 208 20.83 -5.61 22.80
CA LYS A 208 20.18 -4.75 21.80
C LYS A 208 21.15 -3.95 20.95
N ILE A 209 22.43 -3.90 21.32
CA ILE A 209 23.44 -3.14 20.56
C ILE A 209 23.56 -3.68 19.14
N GLN A 210 23.65 -5.00 18.99
CA GLN A 210 23.72 -5.62 17.67
C GLN A 210 22.48 -5.29 16.83
N GLU A 211 21.28 -5.43 17.40
CA GLU A 211 20.03 -5.08 16.71
C GLU A 211 20.00 -3.59 16.28
N PHE A 212 20.53 -2.68 17.10
CA PHE A 212 20.60 -1.25 16.75
C PHE A 212 21.60 -0.96 15.64
N VAL A 213 22.75 -1.64 15.62
CA VAL A 213 23.74 -1.51 14.54
C VAL A 213 23.15 -2.05 13.23
N GLU A 214 22.60 -3.26 13.24
CA GLU A 214 21.96 -3.87 12.07
C GLU A 214 20.80 -3.02 11.54
N PHE A 215 19.97 -2.47 12.43
CA PHE A 215 18.88 -1.60 12.03
C PHE A 215 19.37 -0.29 11.40
N ARG A 216 20.43 0.32 11.95
CA ARG A 216 21.04 1.52 11.38
C ARG A 216 21.58 1.24 9.99
N GLU A 217 22.36 0.18 9.83
CA GLU A 217 22.95 -0.21 8.55
C GLU A 217 21.86 -0.47 7.49
N ARG A 218 20.79 -1.18 7.86
CA ARG A 218 19.65 -1.41 6.96
C ARG A 218 18.96 -0.14 6.50
N LEU A 219 18.85 0.86 7.37
CA LEU A 219 18.24 2.15 7.03
C LEU A 219 19.17 3.00 6.17
N GLU A 220 20.46 3.01 6.48
CA GLU A 220 21.49 3.70 5.68
C GLU A 220 21.58 3.10 4.27
N SER A 221 21.45 1.77 4.15
CA SER A 221 21.44 1.04 2.87
C SER A 221 20.02 0.91 2.27
N SER A 222 19.05 1.72 2.69
CA SER A 222 17.69 1.63 2.16
C SER A 222 17.64 2.13 0.72
N ILE A 223 17.05 1.32 -0.17
CA ILE A 223 16.80 1.74 -1.55
C ILE A 223 15.86 2.94 -1.62
N HIS A 224 14.88 3.04 -0.71
CA HIS A 224 13.97 4.17 -0.70
C HIS A 224 14.68 5.46 -0.28
N PHE A 225 15.67 5.37 0.61
CA PHE A 225 16.52 6.51 0.97
C PHE A 225 17.36 6.98 -0.22
N ALA A 226 18.01 6.04 -0.90
CA ALA A 226 18.79 6.30 -2.11
C ALA A 226 17.95 7.00 -3.19
N THR A 227 16.81 6.40 -3.57
CA THR A 227 15.93 6.95 -4.62
C THR A 227 15.37 8.30 -4.22
N SER A 228 14.90 8.47 -2.98
CA SER A 228 14.35 9.75 -2.53
C SER A 228 15.40 10.87 -2.51
N THR A 229 16.66 10.54 -2.22
CA THR A 229 17.76 11.50 -2.25
C THR A 229 18.05 11.95 -3.67
N VAL A 230 18.15 11.01 -4.61
CA VAL A 230 18.37 11.30 -6.03
C VAL A 230 17.19 12.08 -6.62
N ASP A 231 15.96 11.63 -6.38
CA ASP A 231 14.76 12.28 -6.89
C ASP A 231 14.63 13.72 -6.37
N LYS A 232 14.99 13.96 -5.10
CA LYS A 232 15.03 15.30 -4.53
C LYS A 232 16.08 16.18 -5.23
N MET A 233 17.29 15.66 -5.44
CA MET A 233 18.34 16.39 -6.16
C MET A 233 17.91 16.75 -7.59
N LEU A 234 17.32 15.79 -8.31
CA LEU A 234 16.82 16.01 -9.67
C LEU A 234 15.69 17.04 -9.71
N LEU A 235 14.79 16.99 -8.74
CA LEU A 235 13.68 17.94 -8.63
C LEU A 235 14.19 19.36 -8.36
N GLU A 236 15.16 19.54 -7.46
CA GLU A 236 15.79 20.85 -7.19
C GLU A 236 16.51 21.40 -8.43
N LEU A 237 17.18 20.54 -9.20
CA LEU A 237 17.78 20.92 -10.48
C LEU A 237 16.73 21.32 -11.51
N SER A 238 15.59 20.61 -11.56
CA SER A 238 14.50 20.89 -12.51
C SER A 238 13.85 22.26 -12.33
N TRP A 239 13.89 22.80 -11.11
CA TRP A 239 13.36 24.13 -10.78
C TRP A 239 14.34 25.28 -11.04
N SER A 240 15.57 24.97 -11.48
CA SER A 240 16.57 26.00 -11.75
C SER A 240 16.24 26.74 -13.06
N GLU A 241 15.80 28.00 -12.95
CA GLU A 241 15.34 28.81 -14.09
C GLU A 241 16.47 29.30 -15.01
N ASN A 242 17.70 29.39 -14.50
CA ASN A 242 18.83 29.95 -15.24
C ASN A 242 20.16 29.30 -14.83
N TYR A 243 21.19 29.49 -15.66
CA TYR A 243 22.53 28.94 -15.46
C TYR A 243 23.12 29.27 -14.07
N LYS A 244 22.93 30.50 -13.57
CA LYS A 244 23.47 30.89 -12.26
C LYS A 244 22.81 30.10 -11.13
N SER A 245 21.48 29.99 -11.16
CA SER A 245 20.73 29.19 -10.19
C SER A 245 21.15 27.72 -10.27
N LEU A 246 21.26 27.16 -11.47
CA LEU A 246 21.69 25.77 -11.66
C LEU A 246 23.08 25.51 -11.05
N THR A 247 24.05 26.38 -11.35
CA THR A 247 25.41 26.25 -10.78
C THR A 247 25.43 26.41 -9.27
N GLY A 248 24.56 27.28 -8.72
CA GLY A 248 24.40 27.45 -7.27
C GLY A 248 23.82 26.20 -6.60
N THR A 249 22.76 25.63 -7.19
CA THR A 249 22.14 24.39 -6.70
C THR A 249 23.12 23.22 -6.78
N LEU A 250 23.82 23.03 -7.91
CA LEU A 250 24.84 21.99 -8.05
C LEU A 250 25.95 22.10 -6.99
N ALA A 251 26.41 23.32 -6.70
CA ALA A 251 27.40 23.55 -5.65
C ALA A 251 26.85 23.22 -4.25
N ALA A 252 25.57 23.49 -4.00
CA ALA A 252 24.91 23.18 -2.72
C ALA A 252 24.70 21.68 -2.52
N LEU A 253 24.40 20.94 -3.59
CA LEU A 253 24.20 19.48 -3.56
C LEU A 253 25.50 18.70 -3.32
N ARG A 254 26.67 19.34 -3.47
CA ARG A 254 28.01 18.74 -3.25
C ARG A 254 28.25 17.44 -4.04
N VAL A 255 27.63 17.31 -5.22
CA VAL A 255 27.79 16.14 -6.08
C VAL A 255 29.21 16.14 -6.65
N GLN A 256 29.96 15.07 -6.39
CA GLN A 256 31.26 14.85 -7.00
C GLN A 256 31.12 13.82 -8.11
N PRO A 257 31.39 14.13 -9.39
CA PRO A 257 31.12 13.20 -10.50
C PRO A 257 31.87 11.85 -10.45
N HIS A 258 32.86 11.72 -9.57
CA HIS A 258 33.72 10.54 -9.43
C HIS A 258 33.48 9.78 -8.12
N GLU A 259 32.61 10.28 -7.24
CA GLU A 259 32.25 9.64 -5.98
C GLU A 259 30.72 9.59 -5.87
N ASP A 260 30.16 8.38 -5.79
CA ASP A 260 28.76 8.20 -5.40
C ASP A 260 28.71 7.95 -3.90
N SER A 261 27.95 8.78 -3.19
CA SER A 261 27.76 8.68 -1.74
C SER A 261 26.66 7.70 -1.35
N ILE A 262 25.98 7.13 -2.35
CA ILE A 262 24.90 6.14 -2.22
C ILE A 262 25.46 4.73 -2.41
#